data_AF-A0A516NZZ6-F1
#
_entry.id   AF-A0A516NZZ6-F1
#
_cell.length_a   1.000
_cell.length_b   1.000
_cell.length_c   1.000
_cell.angle_alpha   90.00
_cell.angle_beta   90.00
_cell.angle_gamma   90.00
#
_symmetry.space_group_name_H-M   'P 1'
#
loop_
_entity.id
_entity.type
_entity.pdbx_description
1 polymer ?
#
loop_
_entity_poly.entity_id
_entity_poly.type
_entity_poly.pdbx_seq_one_letter_code
_entity_poly.pdbx_strand_id
1 'polypeptide(L)'
;MGRFFPTASSASPTAGKPSLLSHDVLPTVAFDAFRKEVYNFFSERRQSRAGRYLLFQNPAITMNPSPKTEVELENWMKLNCYNFDSYSINGNFIYEGFGIEKNGSLYVWYYTEKGNKNNLEIFRTESEIIKYAYEKIKSDKWAKTHCVGFNYDKQKTDELLKILTEMKIDYLQDEIPFNKIAYRTFVFGCDINKVMDLPKKYIESRDN
;
A
#
# COMPACT_ATOMS: atom_id res chain seq x y z
N MET A 1 28.12 48.19 -40.47
CA MET A 1 26.68 47.88 -40.31
C MET A 1 26.56 46.41 -39.94
N GLY A 2 26.22 46.13 -38.68
CA GLY A 2 26.10 44.77 -38.17
C GLY A 2 24.78 44.11 -38.55
N ARG A 3 24.79 42.80 -38.74
CA ARG A 3 23.60 41.95 -38.64
C ARG A 3 23.88 40.85 -37.63
N PHE A 4 23.10 40.92 -36.55
CA PHE A 4 22.97 39.97 -35.49
C PHE A 4 22.39 38.65 -36.01
N PHE A 5 22.96 37.53 -35.58
CA PHE A 5 22.31 36.23 -35.52
C PHE A 5 22.56 35.66 -34.11
N PRO A 6 21.53 35.33 -33.31
CA PRO A 6 21.73 34.65 -32.04
C PRO A 6 21.57 33.14 -32.16
N THR A 7 22.48 32.45 -31.46
CA THR A 7 22.31 31.22 -30.66
C THR A 7 21.85 29.92 -31.31
N ALA A 8 22.77 28.94 -31.31
CA ALA A 8 22.45 27.53 -31.06
C ALA A 8 23.28 27.08 -29.85
N SER A 9 22.68 27.10 -28.66
CA SER A 9 23.17 26.36 -27.49
C SER A 9 22.43 25.02 -27.49
N SER A 10 23.15 23.93 -27.71
CA SER A 10 22.62 22.57 -27.60
C SER A 10 22.33 22.26 -26.14
N ALA A 11 21.05 22.25 -25.78
CA ALA A 11 20.59 21.70 -24.52
C ALA A 11 20.76 20.17 -24.52
N SER A 12 21.66 19.67 -23.67
CA SER A 12 21.66 18.26 -23.25
C SER A 12 20.42 18.00 -22.36
N PRO A 13 19.74 16.86 -22.50
CA PRO A 13 18.57 16.56 -21.68
C PRO A 13 19.02 16.19 -20.26
N THR A 14 18.75 17.08 -19.31
CA THR A 14 18.85 16.79 -17.89
C THR A 14 17.81 15.72 -17.58
N ALA A 15 18.27 14.50 -17.32
CA ALA A 15 17.45 13.44 -16.75
C ALA A 15 16.82 13.97 -15.45
N GLY A 16 15.51 14.22 -15.47
CA GLY A 16 14.75 14.58 -14.29
C GLY A 16 14.80 13.41 -13.32
N LYS A 17 15.66 13.50 -12.30
CA LYS A 17 15.53 12.70 -11.09
C LYS A 17 14.11 12.91 -10.55
N PRO A 18 13.32 11.86 -10.30
CA PRO A 18 12.11 12.01 -9.52
C PRO A 18 12.49 12.56 -8.15
N SER A 19 11.85 13.65 -7.73
CA SER A 19 12.09 14.24 -6.41
C SER A 19 11.68 13.23 -5.34
N LEU A 20 12.66 12.75 -4.58
CA LEU A 20 12.50 11.83 -3.44
C LEU A 20 11.78 12.46 -2.23
N LEU A 21 11.05 13.57 -2.40
CA LEU A 21 10.45 14.37 -1.33
C LEU A 21 9.00 14.04 -0.98
N SER A 22 8.36 13.05 -1.63
CA SER A 22 6.97 12.67 -1.35
C SER A 22 6.78 11.47 -0.39
N HIS A 23 7.86 10.85 0.11
CA HIS A 23 7.77 9.57 0.85
C HIS A 23 7.33 9.71 2.33
N ASP A 24 7.18 10.94 2.83
CA ASP A 24 6.81 11.18 4.23
C ASP A 24 5.32 11.41 4.48
N VAL A 25 4.54 11.63 3.43
CA VAL A 25 3.09 11.77 3.48
C VAL A 25 2.48 10.50 2.90
N LEU A 26 1.56 9.85 3.61
CA LEU A 26 0.71 8.80 3.03
C LEU A 26 0.19 9.31 1.69
N PRO A 27 0.41 8.63 0.55
CA PRO A 27 0.01 9.15 -0.74
C PRO A 27 -1.47 9.51 -0.68
N THR A 28 -1.76 10.80 -0.81
CA THR A 28 -3.10 11.36 -0.57
C THR A 28 -4.13 10.79 -1.54
N VAL A 29 -3.66 10.26 -2.67
CA VAL A 29 -4.49 9.75 -3.77
C VAL A 29 -4.69 8.22 -3.69
N ALA A 30 -3.77 7.47 -3.06
CA ALA A 30 -3.91 6.02 -2.80
C ALA A 30 -5.12 5.72 -1.90
N PHE A 31 -5.45 6.70 -1.07
CA PHE A 31 -6.61 6.64 -0.19
C PHE A 31 -7.94 6.92 -0.90
N ASP A 32 -7.94 7.70 -1.98
CA ASP A 32 -9.16 7.91 -2.78
C ASP A 32 -9.53 6.68 -3.63
N ALA A 33 -8.58 5.77 -3.86
CA ALA A 33 -8.84 4.47 -4.48
C ALA A 33 -9.31 3.40 -3.51
N PHE A 34 -8.73 3.36 -2.30
CA PHE A 34 -9.28 2.63 -1.16
C PHE A 34 -10.80 2.85 -1.06
N ARG A 35 -11.23 4.11 -1.28
CA ARG A 35 -12.62 4.57 -1.29
C ARG A 35 -13.59 3.89 -2.27
N LYS A 36 -13.13 3.23 -3.35
CA LYS A 36 -13.99 2.50 -4.30
C LYS A 36 -14.04 0.99 -4.05
N GLU A 37 -13.06 0.41 -3.36
CA GLU A 37 -12.90 -1.05 -3.24
C GLU A 37 -13.28 -1.64 -1.87
N VAL A 38 -13.56 -0.82 -0.85
CA VAL A 38 -13.87 -1.30 0.52
C VAL A 38 -15.04 -2.30 0.56
N TYR A 39 -15.99 -2.24 -0.39
CA TYR A 39 -17.10 -3.20 -0.43
C TYR A 39 -16.71 -4.57 -1.01
N ASN A 40 -15.76 -4.63 -1.95
CA ASN A 40 -15.31 -5.90 -2.56
C ASN A 40 -14.19 -6.56 -1.75
N PHE A 41 -13.25 -5.78 -1.21
CA PHE A 41 -12.07 -6.28 -0.48
C PHE A 41 -12.43 -7.07 0.80
N PHE A 42 -13.47 -6.65 1.53
CA PHE A 42 -13.96 -7.41 2.70
C PHE A 42 -14.86 -8.59 2.31
N SER A 43 -15.42 -8.60 1.10
CA SER A 43 -16.27 -9.69 0.59
C SER A 43 -15.44 -10.88 0.07
N GLU A 44 -14.30 -10.62 -0.57
CA GLU A 44 -13.43 -11.65 -1.15
C GLU A 44 -12.70 -12.49 -0.08
N ARG A 45 -12.42 -11.92 1.10
CA ARG A 45 -11.93 -12.70 2.26
C ARG A 45 -12.94 -13.73 2.78
N ARG A 46 -14.24 -13.63 2.44
CA ARG A 46 -15.22 -14.68 2.77
C ARG A 46 -15.19 -15.85 1.79
N GLN A 47 -14.83 -15.64 0.53
CA GLN A 47 -14.97 -16.68 -0.51
C GLN A 47 -13.76 -17.63 -0.61
N SER A 48 -12.57 -17.28 -0.08
CA SER A 48 -11.41 -18.18 -0.13
C SER A 48 -11.31 -19.22 1.01
N ARG A 49 -12.33 -19.31 1.89
CA ARG A 49 -12.37 -20.31 2.99
C ARG A 49 -12.82 -21.73 2.58
N ALA A 50 -12.65 -22.10 1.32
CA ALA A 50 -12.92 -23.46 0.83
C ALA A 50 -11.73 -24.00 0.04
N GLY A 51 -10.61 -24.26 0.71
CA GLY A 51 -9.42 -24.80 0.06
C GLY A 51 -8.34 -25.27 1.03
N ARG A 52 -8.58 -26.43 1.67
CA ARG A 52 -7.59 -27.34 2.27
C ARG A 52 -6.42 -26.73 3.06
N TYR A 53 -6.62 -26.56 4.37
CA TYR A 53 -5.52 -26.62 5.33
C TYR A 53 -5.15 -28.09 5.59
N LEU A 54 -4.08 -28.57 4.95
CA LEU A 54 -3.30 -29.70 5.45
C LEU A 54 -1.82 -29.35 5.32
N LEU A 55 -1.29 -28.63 6.31
CA LEU A 55 0.10 -28.79 6.68
C LEU A 55 0.18 -28.93 8.20
N PHE A 56 0.57 -30.15 8.57
CA PHE A 56 0.83 -30.64 9.90
C PHE A 56 1.77 -29.70 10.67
N GLN A 57 1.48 -29.58 11.96
CA GLN A 57 2.36 -29.00 12.96
C GLN A 57 3.70 -29.73 12.94
N ASN A 58 4.78 -28.99 12.65
CA ASN A 58 6.14 -29.42 12.94
C ASN A 58 6.75 -28.34 13.88
N PRO A 59 7.14 -28.68 15.12
CA PRO A 59 7.63 -27.71 16.11
C PRO A 59 9.09 -27.25 15.86
N ALA A 60 9.54 -27.26 14.60
CA ALA A 60 10.88 -26.82 14.20
C ALA A 60 10.82 -25.99 12.90
N ILE A 61 10.45 -24.71 13.01
CA ILE A 61 10.65 -23.69 11.97
C ILE A 61 11.07 -22.40 12.69
N THR A 62 12.29 -22.32 13.24
CA THR A 62 13.49 -21.72 12.63
C THR A 62 13.17 -20.56 11.68
N MET A 63 13.60 -19.34 12.05
CA MET A 63 13.74 -18.13 11.22
C MET A 63 13.02 -18.17 9.86
N ASN A 64 11.90 -17.47 9.71
CA ASN A 64 11.26 -17.29 8.39
C ASN A 64 12.33 -16.86 7.37
N PRO A 65 12.73 -17.72 6.42
CA PRO A 65 13.70 -17.33 5.42
C PRO A 65 13.10 -16.20 4.58
N SER A 66 13.94 -15.28 4.11
CA SER A 66 13.49 -14.22 3.20
C SER A 66 12.76 -14.85 2.01
N PRO A 67 11.59 -14.32 1.60
CA PRO A 67 10.83 -14.87 0.50
C PRO A 67 11.67 -14.88 -0.79
N LYS A 68 11.41 -15.85 -1.68
CA LYS A 68 12.12 -16.01 -2.96
C LYS A 68 11.19 -15.92 -4.18
N THR A 69 9.88 -16.05 -3.98
CA THR A 69 8.85 -15.95 -5.02
C THR A 69 7.79 -14.90 -4.65
N GLU A 70 7.02 -14.43 -5.62
CA GLU A 70 5.90 -13.49 -5.37
C GLU A 70 4.88 -14.10 -4.40
N VAL A 71 4.58 -15.39 -4.53
CA VAL A 71 3.67 -16.13 -3.65
C VAL A 71 4.21 -16.21 -2.22
N GLU A 72 5.51 -16.43 -2.04
CA GLU A 72 6.13 -16.43 -0.72
C GLU A 72 6.12 -15.03 -0.09
N LEU A 73 6.37 -13.99 -0.88
CA LEU A 73 6.34 -12.60 -0.40
C LEU A 73 4.92 -12.20 0.02
N GLU A 74 3.92 -12.51 -0.79
CA GLU A 74 2.50 -12.28 -0.48
C GLU A 74 2.10 -12.98 0.83
N ASN A 75 2.45 -14.26 0.98
CA ASN A 75 2.15 -15.01 2.19
C ASN A 75 2.88 -14.45 3.42
N TRP A 76 4.15 -14.08 3.26
CA TRP A 76 4.91 -13.41 4.32
C TRP A 76 4.24 -12.09 4.73
N MET A 77 3.82 -11.26 3.78
CA MET A 77 3.11 -10.01 4.05
C MET A 77 1.81 -10.24 4.82
N LYS A 78 0.99 -11.22 4.39
CA LYS A 78 -0.26 -11.60 5.07
C LYS A 78 -0.03 -12.07 6.50
N LEU A 79 0.94 -12.98 6.70
CA LEU A 79 1.28 -13.50 8.03
C LEU A 79 1.81 -12.42 8.98
N ASN A 80 2.46 -11.39 8.44
CA ASN A 80 3.04 -10.29 9.22
C ASN A 80 2.15 -9.03 9.24
N CYS A 81 0.90 -9.14 8.79
CA CYS A 81 -0.13 -8.10 8.82
C CYS A 81 0.29 -6.80 8.11
N TYR A 82 0.92 -6.94 6.94
CA TYR A 82 1.11 -5.84 5.99
C TYR A 82 -0.20 -5.56 5.24
N ASN A 83 -0.43 -4.30 4.86
CA ASN A 83 -1.56 -3.95 3.98
C ASN A 83 -1.18 -4.18 2.51
N PHE A 84 -2.21 -4.32 1.66
CA PHE A 84 -2.08 -4.46 0.20
C PHE A 84 -2.68 -3.26 -0.54
N ASP A 85 -3.02 -2.19 0.18
CA ASP A 85 -3.67 -1.01 -0.40
C ASP A 85 -2.72 -0.24 -1.32
N SER A 86 -1.41 -0.30 -1.02
CA SER A 86 -0.35 0.38 -1.79
C SER A 86 0.68 -0.59 -2.39
N TYR A 87 0.40 -1.90 -2.39
CA TYR A 87 1.31 -2.93 -2.87
C TYR A 87 0.60 -3.96 -3.74
N SER A 88 1.01 -4.05 -5.00
CA SER A 88 0.60 -5.08 -5.97
C SER A 88 1.67 -6.17 -5.99
N ILE A 89 1.41 -7.24 -5.25
CA ILE A 89 2.30 -8.39 -5.09
C ILE A 89 1.51 -9.62 -5.50
N ASN A 90 2.04 -10.43 -6.40
CA ASN A 90 1.33 -11.58 -6.97
C ASN A 90 0.02 -11.18 -7.69
N GLY A 91 0.01 -10.00 -8.31
CA GLY A 91 -1.01 -9.59 -9.27
C GLY A 91 -2.31 -9.00 -8.71
N ASN A 92 -2.37 -8.60 -7.43
CA ASN A 92 -3.53 -7.82 -6.95
C ASN A 92 -3.58 -6.43 -7.58
N PHE A 93 -4.78 -5.92 -7.82
CA PHE A 93 -4.93 -4.55 -8.34
C PHE A 93 -4.59 -3.52 -7.25
N ILE A 94 -3.93 -2.43 -7.67
CA ILE A 94 -3.78 -1.20 -6.90
C ILE A 94 -3.95 -0.01 -7.84
N TYR A 95 -4.53 1.07 -7.34
CA TYR A 95 -4.66 2.32 -8.10
C TYR A 95 -3.43 3.22 -7.97
N GLU A 96 -2.78 3.16 -6.80
CA GLU A 96 -1.54 3.86 -6.50
C GLU A 96 -0.69 3.02 -5.55
N GLY A 97 0.63 3.09 -5.73
CA GLY A 97 1.59 2.38 -4.90
C GLY A 97 2.59 1.59 -5.73
N PHE A 98 3.29 0.68 -5.09
CA PHE A 98 4.34 -0.11 -5.72
C PHE A 98 3.84 -1.48 -6.17
N GLY A 99 4.45 -2.05 -7.19
CA GLY A 99 4.15 -3.41 -7.55
C GLY A 99 5.24 -4.12 -8.32
N ILE A 100 5.02 -5.41 -8.49
CA ILE A 100 5.84 -6.29 -9.31
C ILE A 100 5.06 -6.62 -10.59
N GLU A 101 5.70 -6.46 -11.73
CA GLU A 101 5.17 -6.90 -13.01
C GLU A 101 6.20 -7.76 -13.75
N LYS A 102 5.74 -8.88 -14.32
CA LYS A 102 6.55 -9.66 -15.24
C LYS A 102 6.31 -9.18 -16.67
N ASN A 103 7.35 -8.64 -17.31
CA ASN A 103 7.33 -8.20 -18.70
C ASN A 103 8.24 -9.13 -19.54
N GLY A 104 7.64 -10.13 -20.17
CA GLY A 104 8.38 -11.16 -20.90
C GLY A 104 9.29 -11.97 -19.98
N SER A 105 10.60 -11.92 -20.22
CA SER A 105 11.63 -12.57 -19.41
C SER A 105 12.17 -11.72 -18.25
N LEU A 106 11.70 -10.47 -18.13
CA LEU A 106 12.17 -9.52 -17.12
C LEU A 106 11.11 -9.29 -16.05
N TYR A 107 11.57 -8.92 -14.86
CA TYR A 107 10.74 -8.51 -13.74
C TYR A 107 10.93 -7.01 -13.51
N VAL A 108 9.84 -6.29 -13.29
CA VAL A 108 9.85 -4.83 -13.15
C VAL A 108 9.26 -4.45 -11.81
N TRP A 109 10.03 -3.73 -11.01
CA TRP A 109 9.50 -2.99 -9.87
C TRP A 109 8.98 -1.65 -10.39
N TYR A 110 7.69 -1.40 -10.21
CA TYR A 110 7.04 -0.19 -10.70
C TYR A 110 6.38 0.58 -9.56
N TYR A 111 6.12 1.86 -9.81
CA TYR A 111 5.16 2.66 -9.06
C TYR A 111 4.02 3.05 -9.98
N THR A 112 2.79 3.01 -9.50
CA THR A 112 1.63 3.55 -10.21
C THR A 112 1.02 4.68 -9.42
N GLU A 113 0.55 5.71 -10.12
CA GLU A 113 -0.27 6.78 -9.56
C GLU A 113 -1.46 7.02 -10.50
N LYS A 114 -2.66 6.84 -9.98
CA LYS A 114 -3.91 6.96 -10.76
C LYS A 114 -3.93 6.06 -12.00
N GLY A 115 -3.36 4.85 -11.87
CA GLY A 115 -3.22 3.90 -12.97
C GLY A 115 -2.11 4.23 -13.98
N ASN A 116 -1.41 5.37 -13.86
CA ASN A 116 -0.25 5.67 -14.69
C ASN A 116 0.97 4.97 -14.09
N LYS A 117 1.57 4.06 -14.84
CA LYS A 117 2.68 3.22 -14.36
C LYS A 117 4.04 3.80 -14.75
N ASN A 118 4.94 3.87 -13.79
CA ASN A 118 6.34 4.24 -13.94
C ASN A 118 7.23 3.07 -13.52
N ASN A 119 8.01 2.54 -14.47
CA ASN A 119 8.99 1.49 -14.18
C ASN A 119 10.17 2.11 -13.44
N LEU A 120 10.49 1.56 -12.26
CA LEU A 120 11.56 2.09 -11.41
C LEU A 120 12.84 1.28 -11.53
N GLU A 121 12.74 -0.05 -11.45
CA GLU A 121 13.88 -0.96 -11.51
C GLU A 121 13.53 -2.24 -12.29
N ILE A 122 14.51 -2.87 -12.93
CA ILE A 122 14.33 -4.07 -13.76
C ILE A 122 15.31 -5.16 -13.32
N PHE A 123 14.81 -6.39 -13.24
CA PHE A 123 15.54 -7.56 -12.77
C PHE A 123 15.41 -8.72 -13.77
N ARG A 124 16.38 -9.63 -13.75
CA ARG A 124 16.41 -10.79 -14.66
C ARG A 124 15.75 -12.02 -14.06
N THR A 125 15.71 -12.11 -12.73
CA THR A 125 15.16 -13.26 -12.02
C THR A 125 14.13 -12.82 -10.98
N GLU A 126 13.21 -13.73 -10.68
CA GLU A 126 12.19 -13.50 -9.64
C GLU A 126 12.87 -13.29 -8.27
N SER A 127 13.84 -14.12 -7.91
CA SER A 127 14.52 -14.01 -6.62
C SER A 127 15.20 -12.65 -6.41
N GLU A 128 15.69 -11.99 -7.46
CA GLU A 128 16.30 -10.65 -7.37
C GLU A 128 15.25 -9.58 -7.05
N ILE A 129 14.14 -9.55 -7.79
CA ILE A 129 13.07 -8.57 -7.54
C ILE A 129 12.41 -8.81 -6.18
N ILE A 130 12.23 -10.08 -5.77
CA ILE A 130 11.63 -10.40 -4.47
C ILE A 130 12.52 -9.93 -3.33
N LYS A 131 13.84 -10.14 -3.42
CA LYS A 131 14.78 -9.61 -2.43
C LYS A 131 14.69 -8.08 -2.35
N TYR A 132 14.64 -7.40 -3.50
CA TYR A 132 14.51 -5.96 -3.55
C TYR A 132 13.20 -5.46 -2.93
N ALA A 133 12.07 -6.04 -3.35
CA ALA A 133 10.73 -5.68 -2.88
C ALA A 133 10.58 -5.95 -1.37
N TYR A 134 11.07 -7.10 -0.90
CA TYR A 134 11.05 -7.47 0.52
C TYR A 134 11.73 -6.42 1.40
N GLU A 135 12.95 -5.97 1.04
CA GLU A 135 13.66 -4.95 1.81
C GLU A 135 12.94 -3.58 1.74
N LYS A 136 12.38 -3.21 0.58
CA LYS A 136 11.59 -1.97 0.43
C LYS A 136 10.36 -1.97 1.33
N ILE A 137 9.53 -3.00 1.22
CA ILE A 137 8.30 -3.18 2.00
C ILE A 137 8.61 -3.22 3.49
N LYS A 138 9.68 -3.93 3.89
CA LYS A 138 10.08 -4.03 5.30
C LYS A 138 10.53 -2.69 5.87
N SER A 139 11.19 -1.86 5.07
CA SER A 139 11.66 -0.52 5.47
C SER A 139 10.56 0.55 5.44
N ASP A 140 9.42 0.26 4.83
CA ASP A 140 8.31 1.21 4.71
C ASP A 140 7.50 1.29 6.01
N LYS A 141 7.53 2.47 6.63
CA LYS A 141 6.80 2.79 7.87
C LYS A 141 5.27 2.69 7.70
N TRP A 142 4.77 2.84 6.48
CA TRP A 142 3.34 2.83 6.16
C TRP A 142 2.83 1.45 5.73
N ALA A 143 3.71 0.51 5.38
CA ALA A 143 3.30 -0.80 4.86
C ALA A 143 2.52 -1.67 5.88
N LYS A 144 2.56 -1.30 7.16
CA LYS A 144 1.78 -1.94 8.24
C LYS A 144 0.62 -1.09 8.77
N THR A 145 0.30 0.06 8.17
CA THR A 145 -0.85 0.85 8.60
C THR A 145 -2.12 0.35 7.96
N HIS A 146 -3.19 0.19 8.74
CA HIS A 146 -4.50 -0.25 8.25
C HIS A 146 -5.53 0.83 8.57
N CYS A 147 -6.19 1.38 7.55
CA CYS A 147 -7.28 2.31 7.77
C CYS A 147 -8.47 1.58 8.41
N VAL A 148 -8.93 2.10 9.54
CA VAL A 148 -10.13 1.61 10.24
C VAL A 148 -11.22 2.66 10.35
N GLY A 149 -10.92 3.92 10.01
CA GLY A 149 -11.88 5.02 10.00
C GLY A 149 -11.57 6.00 8.88
N PHE A 150 -12.61 6.39 8.15
CA PHE A 150 -12.59 7.47 7.17
C PHE A 150 -13.97 8.11 7.12
N ASN A 151 -14.12 9.30 7.69
CA ASN A 151 -15.41 9.99 7.71
C ASN A 151 -15.22 11.51 7.81
N TYR A 152 -16.31 12.25 7.60
CA TYR A 152 -16.35 13.71 7.77
C TYR A 152 -16.99 14.13 9.11
N ASP A 153 -17.35 13.17 9.96
CA ASP A 153 -18.08 13.39 11.20
C ASP A 153 -17.14 13.23 12.40
N LYS A 154 -16.78 14.36 12.99
CA LYS A 154 -15.90 14.38 14.16
C LYS A 154 -16.45 13.53 15.32
N GLN A 155 -17.77 13.47 15.54
CA GLN A 155 -18.33 12.68 16.64
C GLN A 155 -18.13 11.18 16.43
N LYS A 156 -18.35 10.68 15.20
CA LYS A 156 -18.05 9.27 14.86
C LYS A 156 -16.57 8.96 15.02
N THR A 157 -15.72 9.91 14.65
CA THR A 157 -14.27 9.79 14.81
C THR A 157 -13.87 9.73 16.29
N ASP A 158 -14.41 10.60 17.14
CA ASP A 158 -14.14 10.60 18.58
C ASP A 158 -14.65 9.29 19.24
N GLU A 159 -15.79 8.75 18.79
CA GLU A 159 -16.30 7.44 19.22
C GLU A 159 -15.32 6.31 18.86
N LEU A 160 -14.82 6.29 17.62
CA LEU A 160 -13.83 5.31 17.17
C LEU A 160 -12.55 5.39 18.01
N LEU A 161 -12.03 6.59 18.27
CA LEU A 161 -10.82 6.76 19.07
C LEU A 161 -11.01 6.21 20.49
N LYS A 162 -12.16 6.50 21.11
CA LYS A 162 -12.51 5.98 22.43
C LYS A 162 -12.50 4.45 22.46
N ILE A 163 -13.10 3.80 21.45
CA ILE A 163 -13.10 2.33 21.32
C ILE A 163 -11.66 1.80 21.24
N LEU A 164 -10.81 2.40 20.40
CA LEU A 164 -9.42 1.97 20.26
C LEU A 164 -8.61 2.16 21.55
N THR A 165 -8.81 3.27 22.26
CA THR A 165 -8.20 3.52 23.57
C THR A 165 -8.62 2.49 24.61
N GLU A 166 -9.92 2.18 24.71
CA GLU A 166 -10.46 1.17 25.64
C GLU A 166 -9.91 -0.24 25.34
N MET A 167 -9.71 -0.55 24.05
CA MET A 167 -9.06 -1.78 23.60
C MET A 167 -7.54 -1.80 23.78
N LYS A 168 -6.94 -0.67 24.21
CA LYS A 168 -5.48 -0.48 24.31
C LYS A 168 -4.77 -0.75 22.99
N ILE A 169 -5.33 -0.25 21.89
CA ILE A 169 -4.75 -0.32 20.55
C ILE A 169 -4.16 1.04 20.20
N ASP A 170 -2.90 1.05 19.81
CA ASP A 170 -2.24 2.25 19.31
C ASP A 170 -2.80 2.64 17.95
N TYR A 171 -2.97 3.94 17.74
CA TYR A 171 -3.53 4.48 16.50
C TYR A 171 -2.85 5.77 16.07
N LEU A 172 -2.95 6.06 14.78
CA LEU A 172 -2.64 7.37 14.19
C LEU A 172 -3.92 7.97 13.63
N GLN A 173 -4.14 9.24 13.91
CA GLN A 173 -5.17 10.04 13.27
C GLN A 173 -4.54 11.18 12.49
N ASP A 174 -5.09 11.45 11.31
CA ASP A 174 -4.80 12.66 10.56
C ASP A 174 -6.06 13.28 9.97
N GLU A 175 -5.89 14.51 9.48
CA GLU A 175 -6.93 15.32 8.87
C GLU A 175 -6.50 15.70 7.44
N ILE A 176 -7.37 15.44 6.47
CA ILE A 176 -7.17 15.90 5.09
C ILE A 176 -8.15 17.03 4.77
N PRO A 177 -7.66 18.23 4.41
CA PRO A 177 -8.52 19.31 3.97
C PRO A 177 -8.96 19.09 2.51
N PHE A 178 -10.18 18.59 2.30
CA PHE A 178 -10.88 18.67 1.01
C PHE A 178 -11.85 19.87 1.03
N ASN A 179 -13.05 19.75 0.43
CA ASN A 179 -14.15 20.71 0.62
C ASN A 179 -14.69 20.69 2.06
N LYS A 180 -14.47 19.59 2.77
CA LYS A 180 -14.70 19.38 4.21
C LYS A 180 -13.49 18.61 4.75
N ILE A 181 -13.17 18.77 6.03
CA ILE A 181 -12.10 18.01 6.69
C ILE A 181 -12.52 16.55 6.75
N ALA A 182 -11.73 15.67 6.14
CA ALA A 182 -11.86 14.22 6.31
C ALA A 182 -10.92 13.77 7.42
N TYR A 183 -11.43 12.96 8.34
CA TYR A 183 -10.65 12.35 9.41
C TYR A 183 -10.30 10.92 9.01
N ARG A 184 -9.03 10.57 9.09
CA ARG A 184 -8.57 9.17 8.91
C ARG A 184 -8.04 8.63 10.21
N THR A 185 -8.32 7.37 10.48
CA THR A 185 -7.79 6.68 11.66
C THR A 185 -7.19 5.35 11.23
N PHE A 186 -5.95 5.13 11.65
CA PHE A 186 -5.14 3.98 11.30
C PHE A 186 -4.75 3.20 12.55
N VAL A 187 -4.72 1.88 12.43
CA VAL A 187 -4.09 0.97 13.40
C VAL A 187 -2.89 0.29 12.75
N PHE A 188 -2.05 -0.35 13.56
CA PHE A 188 -0.76 -0.87 13.11
C PHE A 188 -0.65 -2.39 13.17
N GLY A 189 -0.02 -2.97 12.16
CA GLY A 189 0.33 -4.38 12.10
C GLY A 189 -0.85 -5.29 12.41
N CYS A 190 -0.66 -6.24 13.32
CA CYS A 190 -1.68 -7.25 13.59
C CYS A 190 -2.83 -6.80 14.51
N ASP A 191 -2.83 -5.55 15.00
CA ASP A 191 -3.97 -5.03 15.75
C ASP A 191 -5.23 -4.91 14.87
N ILE A 192 -5.07 -4.81 13.54
CA ILE A 192 -6.19 -4.88 12.59
C ILE A 192 -7.07 -6.11 12.80
N ASN A 193 -6.49 -7.25 13.22
CA ASN A 193 -7.23 -8.48 13.44
C ASN A 193 -8.21 -8.38 14.61
N LYS A 194 -7.99 -7.45 15.55
CA LYS A 194 -8.88 -7.19 16.69
C LYS A 194 -10.06 -6.29 16.32
N VAL A 195 -9.94 -5.54 15.22
CA VAL A 195 -10.88 -4.46 14.85
C VAL A 195 -11.44 -4.61 13.43
N MET A 196 -11.44 -5.83 12.87
CA MET A 196 -11.87 -6.10 11.49
C MET A 196 -13.32 -5.68 11.18
N ASP A 197 -14.16 -5.51 12.19
CA ASP A 197 -15.55 -5.08 12.03
C ASP A 197 -15.74 -3.55 12.10
N LEU A 198 -14.80 -2.80 12.69
CA LEU A 198 -14.89 -1.34 12.80
C LEU A 198 -14.94 -0.62 11.44
N PRO A 199 -14.13 -1.00 10.42
CA PRO A 199 -14.19 -0.42 9.07
C PRO A 199 -15.61 -0.26 8.52
N LYS A 200 -16.50 -1.24 8.72
CA LYS A 200 -17.86 -1.24 8.19
C LYS A 200 -18.74 -0.12 8.76
N LYS A 201 -18.45 0.32 9.99
CA LYS A 201 -19.21 1.36 10.69
C LYS A 201 -18.58 2.74 10.52
N TYR A 202 -17.24 2.80 10.44
CA TYR A 202 -16.49 4.06 10.55
C TYR A 202 -15.85 4.54 9.24
N ILE A 203 -15.95 3.76 8.16
CA ILE A 203 -15.61 4.22 6.80
C ILE A 203 -16.90 4.51 6.05
N GLU A 204 -17.06 5.75 5.60
CA GLU A 204 -18.21 6.15 4.77
C GLU A 204 -18.00 5.73 3.31
N SER A 205 -18.91 4.90 2.77
CA SER A 205 -19.02 4.69 1.32
C SER A 205 -19.62 5.95 0.67
N ARG A 206 -19.11 6.33 -0.50
CA ARG A 206 -19.76 7.36 -1.32
C ARG A 206 -20.95 6.73 -2.06
N ASP A 207 -22.00 6.38 -1.34
CA ASP A 207 -23.31 6.16 -1.94
C ASP A 207 -24.10 7.46 -1.79
N ASN A 208 -23.78 8.44 -2.64
CA ASN A 208 -24.59 9.61 -2.99
C ASN A 208 -24.10 10.17 -4.32
#